data_AF-A0A0C6P0W9-F1
#
_entry.id   AF-A0A0C6P0W9-F1
#
_cell.length_a   1.000
_cell.length_b   1.000
_cell.length_c   1.000
_cell.angle_alpha   90.00
_cell.angle_beta   90.00
_cell.angle_gamma   90.00
#
_symmetry.space_group_name_H-M   'P 1'
#
loop_
_entity.id
_entity.type
_entity.pdbx_description
1 polymer ?
#
loop_
_entity_poly.entity_id
_entity_poly.type
_entity_poly.pdbx_seq_one_letter_code
_entity_poly.pdbx_strand_id
1 'polypeptide(L)'
;MSTDHDTSLRVPVEPLLKWLRETPKTEAEARCAKHNTSVGYLRQIAYGYKLAGLIAVDIELITEGKCRRQDLRPDDFARIWPELAAQAQQEVA
;
A
#
# COMPACT_ATOMS: atom_id res chain seq x y z
N MET A 1 4.76 -8.51 -31.71
CA MET A 1 4.63 -7.27 -30.91
C MET A 1 5.26 -7.56 -29.57
N SER A 2 6.55 -7.27 -29.41
CA SER A 2 7.23 -7.41 -28.12
C SER A 2 6.71 -6.30 -27.22
N THR A 3 5.80 -6.65 -26.31
CA THR A 3 5.54 -5.80 -25.16
C THR A 3 6.73 -5.95 -24.24
N ASP A 4 7.79 -5.20 -24.50
CA ASP A 4 8.81 -4.90 -23.50
C ASP A 4 8.07 -4.20 -22.36
N HIS A 5 7.58 -4.99 -21.42
CA HIS A 5 7.24 -4.49 -20.11
C HIS A 5 8.57 -4.18 -19.48
N ASP A 6 8.94 -2.91 -19.60
CA ASP A 6 9.91 -2.23 -18.77
C ASP A 6 9.86 -2.86 -17.38
N THR A 7 10.80 -3.76 -17.12
CA THR A 7 10.95 -4.47 -15.85
C THR A 7 11.65 -3.50 -14.92
N SER A 8 11.10 -2.29 -14.82
CA SER A 8 11.41 -1.36 -13.75
C SER A 8 11.17 -2.11 -12.46
N LEU A 9 12.23 -2.19 -11.67
CA LEU A 9 12.39 -3.02 -10.49
C LEU A 9 11.10 -3.04 -9.66
N ARG A 10 10.40 -4.17 -9.66
CA ARG A 10 9.24 -4.36 -8.79
C ARG A 10 9.73 -4.33 -7.35
N VAL A 11 9.51 -3.23 -6.66
CA VAL A 11 9.86 -3.10 -5.24
C VAL A 11 8.69 -3.67 -4.43
N PRO A 12 8.88 -4.78 -3.70
CA PRO A 12 7.83 -5.30 -2.83
C PRO A 12 7.57 -4.35 -1.66
N VAL A 13 6.31 -4.24 -1.26
CA VAL A 13 5.90 -3.48 -0.07
C VAL A 13 5.92 -4.42 1.12
N GLU A 14 7.06 -4.49 1.81
CA GLU A 14 7.28 -5.44 2.89
C GLU A 14 6.23 -5.37 4.02
N PRO A 15 5.78 -4.18 4.48
CA PRO A 15 4.75 -4.11 5.51
C PRO A 15 3.41 -4.73 5.08
N LEU A 16 3.04 -4.57 3.80
CA LEU A 16 1.81 -5.16 3.26
C LEU A 16 1.96 -6.69 3.11
N LEU A 17 3.12 -7.17 2.67
CA LEU A 17 3.41 -8.60 2.60
C LEU A 17 3.33 -9.25 3.99
N LYS A 18 3.91 -8.62 5.00
CA LYS A 18 3.86 -9.08 6.39
C LYS A 18 2.41 -9.18 6.87
N TRP A 19 1.61 -8.12 6.68
CA TRP A 19 0.20 -8.13 7.06
C TRP A 19 -0.60 -9.23 6.36
N LEU A 20 -0.37 -9.45 5.07
CA LEU A 20 -1.03 -10.51 4.28
C LEU A 20 -0.65 -11.94 4.73
N ARG A 21 0.53 -12.12 5.33
CA ARG A 21 0.99 -13.41 5.87
C ARG A 21 0.46 -13.67 7.27
N GLU A 22 0.40 -12.64 8.11
CA GLU A 22 0.02 -12.74 9.52
C GLU A 22 -1.51 -12.70 9.73
N THR A 23 -2.25 -12.05 8.85
CA THR A 23 -3.71 -11.91 8.98
C THR A 23 -4.42 -13.16 8.46
N PRO A 24 -5.34 -13.76 9.24
CA PRO A 24 -6.16 -14.87 8.76
C PRO A 24 -6.89 -14.53 7.46
N LYS A 25 -6.93 -15.48 6.51
CA LYS A 25 -7.50 -15.26 5.18
C LYS A 25 -8.92 -14.69 5.21
N THR A 26 -9.78 -15.26 6.05
CA THR A 26 -11.19 -14.85 6.19
C THR A 26 -11.32 -13.42 6.71
N GLU A 27 -10.46 -13.03 7.65
CA GLU A 27 -10.41 -11.67 8.18
C GLU A 27 -9.91 -10.68 7.12
N ALA A 28 -8.84 -11.02 6.40
CA ALA A 28 -8.31 -10.19 5.32
C ALA A 28 -9.36 -9.98 4.22
N GLU A 29 -10.09 -11.03 3.83
CA GLU A 29 -11.18 -10.95 2.85
C GLU A 29 -12.32 -10.05 3.33
N ALA A 30 -12.75 -10.18 4.59
CA ALA A 30 -13.78 -9.35 5.18
C ALA A 30 -13.39 -7.86 5.25
N ARG A 31 -12.14 -7.56 5.65
CA ARG A 31 -11.62 -6.19 5.68
C ARG A 31 -11.53 -5.59 4.28
N CYS A 32 -10.99 -6.33 3.31
CA CYS A 32 -10.94 -5.89 1.91
C CYS A 32 -12.34 -5.59 1.35
N ALA A 33 -13.32 -6.47 1.61
CA ALA A 33 -14.68 -6.29 1.12
C ALA A 33 -15.33 -5.00 1.66
N LYS A 34 -15.09 -4.64 2.93
CA LYS A 34 -15.59 -3.38 3.53
C LYS A 34 -15.06 -2.13 2.82
N HIS A 35 -13.90 -2.21 2.18
CA HIS A 35 -13.24 -1.13 1.44
C HIS A 35 -13.36 -1.29 -0.08
N ASN A 36 -14.32 -2.09 -0.57
CA ASN A 36 -14.54 -2.32 -2.00
C ASN A 36 -13.28 -2.80 -2.77
N THR A 37 -12.45 -3.63 -2.13
CA THR A 37 -11.26 -4.22 -2.73
C THR A 37 -11.15 -5.71 -2.46
N SER A 38 -10.06 -6.35 -2.89
CA SER A 38 -9.82 -7.77 -2.68
C SER A 38 -8.40 -8.06 -2.21
N VAL A 39 -8.22 -9.19 -1.51
CA VAL A 39 -6.89 -9.68 -1.10
C VAL A 39 -5.99 -9.91 -2.33
N GLY A 40 -6.56 -10.34 -3.46
CA GLY A 40 -5.83 -10.51 -4.71
C GLY A 40 -5.29 -9.19 -5.25
N TYR A 41 -6.08 -8.11 -5.17
CA TYR A 41 -5.64 -6.78 -5.58
C TYR A 41 -4.55 -6.24 -4.64
N LEU A 42 -4.71 -6.40 -3.32
CA LEU A 42 -3.65 -6.06 -2.35
C LEU A 42 -2.36 -6.85 -2.62
N ARG A 43 -2.42 -8.12 -3.01
CA ARG A 43 -1.22 -8.89 -3.40
C ARG A 43 -0.53 -8.32 -4.64
N GLN A 44 -1.30 -7.88 -5.65
CA GLN A 44 -0.71 -7.22 -6.81
C GLN A 44 0.09 -5.97 -6.39
N ILE A 45 -0.43 -5.21 -5.43
CA ILE A 45 0.28 -4.06 -4.86
C ILE A 45 1.49 -4.49 -4.02
N ALA A 46 1.31 -5.46 -3.12
CA ALA A 46 2.36 -5.93 -2.21
C ALA A 46 3.60 -6.46 -2.93
N TYR A 47 3.43 -7.12 -4.07
CA TYR A 47 4.54 -7.61 -4.88
C TYR A 47 5.03 -6.60 -5.94
N GLY A 48 4.51 -5.37 -5.95
CA GLY A 48 4.93 -4.33 -6.88
C GLY A 48 4.43 -4.50 -8.32
N TYR A 49 3.40 -5.32 -8.57
CA TYR A 49 2.75 -5.43 -9.89
C TYR A 49 1.83 -4.23 -10.19
N LYS A 50 1.33 -3.57 -9.16
CA LYS A 50 0.51 -2.37 -9.26
C LYS A 50 0.96 -1.34 -8.24
N LEU A 51 1.02 -0.08 -8.65
CA LEU A 51 1.23 1.02 -7.72
C LEU A 51 -0.08 1.33 -6.99
N ALA A 52 -0.02 1.50 -5.67
CA ALA A 52 -1.17 1.91 -4.88
C ALA A 52 -1.49 3.39 -5.18
N GLY A 53 -2.55 3.67 -5.94
CA GLY A 53 -3.05 5.03 -6.17
C GLY A 53 -3.78 5.58 -4.93
N LEU A 54 -5.00 6.10 -5.13
CA LEU A 54 -5.85 6.57 -4.02
C LEU A 54 -6.20 5.47 -3.01
N ILE A 55 -6.21 4.20 -3.44
CA ILE A 55 -6.40 3.02 -2.60
C ILE A 55 -5.37 2.91 -1.46
N ALA A 56 -4.27 3.66 -1.51
CA ALA A 56 -3.28 3.64 -0.43
C ALA A 56 -3.87 4.07 0.92
N VAL A 57 -4.85 4.99 0.93
CA VAL A 57 -5.59 5.38 2.15
C VAL A 57 -6.39 4.19 2.68
N ASP A 58 -7.11 3.48 1.81
CA ASP A 58 -7.88 2.30 2.20
C ASP A 58 -7.00 1.17 2.70
N ILE A 59 -5.83 0.95 2.08
CA ILE A 59 -4.88 -0.08 2.53
C ILE A 59 -4.35 0.26 3.94
N GLU A 60 -4.07 1.53 4.23
CA GLU A 60 -3.68 1.95 5.58
C GLU A 60 -4.79 1.66 6.60
N LEU A 61 -6.05 1.89 6.26
CA LEU A 61 -7.19 1.58 7.12
C LEU A 61 -7.42 0.06 7.28
N ILE A 62 -7.37 -0.71 6.18
CA ILE A 62 -7.50 -2.18 6.18
C ILE A 62 -6.46 -2.81 7.11
N THR A 63 -5.23 -2.29 7.03
CA THR A 63 -4.07 -2.81 7.77
C THR A 63 -3.93 -2.20 9.17
N GLU A 64 -4.83 -1.30 9.57
CA GLU A 64 -4.78 -0.58 10.85
C GLU A 64 -3.44 0.13 11.07
N GLY A 65 -2.92 0.76 10.01
CA GLY A 65 -1.65 1.48 10.04
C GLY A 65 -0.39 0.59 10.00
N LYS A 66 -0.53 -0.74 9.94
CA LYS A 66 0.63 -1.66 9.78
C LYS A 66 1.33 -1.47 8.43
N CYS A 67 0.60 -1.04 7.40
CA CYS A 67 1.16 -0.58 6.13
C CYS A 67 0.66 0.85 5.89
N ARG A 68 1.57 1.82 5.95
CA ARG A 68 1.25 3.24 5.76
C ARG A 68 1.30 3.62 4.29
N ARG A 69 0.63 4.71 3.94
CA ARG A 69 0.73 5.35 2.61
C ARG A 69 2.16 5.65 2.17
N GLN A 70 3.04 5.97 3.12
CA GLN A 70 4.47 6.19 2.90
C GLN A 70 5.18 4.92 2.42
N ASP A 71 4.80 3.75 2.96
CA ASP A 71 5.39 2.46 2.56
C ASP A 71 4.91 2.05 1.16
N LEU A 72 3.69 2.45 0.80
CA LEU A 72 3.06 2.15 -0.49
C LEU A 72 3.51 3.08 -1.61
N ARG A 73 3.95 4.30 -1.29
CA ARG A 73 4.30 5.37 -2.22
C ARG A 73 5.51 6.18 -1.74
N PRO A 74 6.68 5.57 -1.54
CA PRO A 74 7.83 6.25 -0.93
C PRO A 74 8.30 7.48 -1.74
N ASP A 75 8.22 7.42 -3.06
CA ASP A 75 8.81 8.45 -3.94
C ASP A 75 7.93 9.69 -4.13
N ASP A 76 6.61 9.57 -3.93
CA ASP A 76 5.66 10.66 -4.20
C ASP A 76 4.58 10.85 -3.12
N PHE A 77 4.72 10.20 -1.96
CA PHE A 77 3.87 10.41 -0.79
C PHE A 77 3.71 11.89 -0.45
N ALA A 78 4.81 12.64 -0.35
CA ALA A 78 4.79 14.06 0.01
C ALA A 78 4.14 14.95 -1.06
N ARG A 79 4.07 14.48 -2.31
CA ARG A 79 3.39 15.19 -3.40
C ARG A 79 1.89 14.97 -3.37
N ILE A 80 1.42 13.80 -2.91
CA ILE A 80 0.00 13.43 -2.90
C ILE A 80 -0.68 13.83 -1.58
N TRP A 81 0.02 13.69 -0.45
CA TRP A 81 -0.46 14.05 0.89
C TRP A 81 0.50 15.02 1.58
N PRO A 82 0.69 16.24 1.04
CA PRO A 82 1.62 17.24 1.60
C PRO A 82 1.32 17.58 3.06
N GLU A 83 0.05 17.57 3.46
CA GLU A 83 -0.41 17.85 4.82
C GLU A 83 0.15 16.87 5.86
N LEU A 84 0.39 15.61 5.46
CA LEU A 84 0.94 14.58 6.34
C LEU A 84 2.46 14.56 6.35
N ALA A 85 3.09 14.95 5.25
CA ALA A 85 4.54 15.14 5.21
C ALA A 85 4.97 16.29 6.15
N ALA A 86 4.16 17.36 6.20
CA ALA A 86 4.42 18.51 7.08
C ALA A 86 4.24 18.18 8.58
N GLN A 87 3.25 17.35 8.94
CA GLN A 87 3.02 16.95 10.34
C GLN A 87 4.18 16.16 10.94
N ALA A 88 4.85 15.31 10.15
CA ALA A 88 6.04 14.58 10.60
C ALA A 88 7.21 15.52 10.99
N GLN A 89 7.23 16.76 10.48
CA GLN A 89 8.25 17.76 10.82
C GLN A 89 7.91 18.56 12.07
N GLN A 90 6.65 18.54 12.53
CA GLN A 90 6.17 19.35 13.66
C GLN A 90 6.25 18.62 15.01
N GLU A 91 6.25 17.28 15.04
CA GLU A 91 6.41 16.51 16.29
C GLU A 91 7.84 16.50 16.85
N VAL A 92 8.83 16.98 16.08
CA VAL A 92 10.25 17.03 16.48
C VAL A 92 10.65 18.42 17.02
N ALA A 93 9.70 19.34 17.18
CA ALA A 93 9.93 20.72 17.65
C ALA A 93 9.48 20.93 19.09
#